data_AF-A0A7S0J528-F1
#
_entry.id   AF-A0A7S0J528-F1
#
_cell.length_a   1.000
_cell.length_b   1.000
_cell.length_c   1.000
_cell.angle_alpha   90.00
_cell.angle_beta   90.00
_cell.angle_gamma   90.00
#
_symmetry.space_group_name_H-M   'P 1'
#
loop_
_entity.id
_entity.type
_entity.pdbx_description
1 polymer ?
#
loop_
_entity_poly.entity_id
_entity_poly.type
_entity_poly.pdbx_seq_one_letter_code
_entity_poly.pdbx_strand_id
1 'polypeptide(L)'
;RSCAASGGPGADDGVPTVRTTTEYTRQRKIFEEKYARYQDLDRELSENTRHFKRLEEKFNQCRRDSPQRKEYEKEILSQFEKRQPEMMRKTAEYRRLHIELKRIKQAVTAFVAGFNDAGS
;
A
#
# COMPACT_ATOMS: atom_id res chain seq x y z
N ARG A 1 8.16 41.89 -6.64
CA ARG A 1 7.32 40.71 -6.99
C ARG A 1 8.04 39.93 -8.08
N SER A 2 8.77 38.89 -7.71
CA SER A 2 9.23 37.85 -8.65
C SER A 2 9.19 36.53 -7.90
N CYS A 3 8.16 35.74 -8.16
CA CYS A 3 8.09 34.34 -7.75
C CYS A 3 8.81 33.55 -8.84
N ALA A 4 10.05 33.12 -8.57
CA ALA A 4 10.68 32.09 -9.39
C ALA A 4 9.98 30.77 -9.07
N ALA A 5 9.26 30.26 -10.06
CA ALA A 5 8.49 29.04 -9.99
C ALA A 5 9.41 27.82 -9.81
N SER A 6 9.06 27.05 -8.78
CA SER A 6 9.34 25.66 -8.50
C SER A 6 9.83 24.81 -9.69
N GLY A 7 11.14 24.63 -9.80
CA GLY A 7 11.74 23.48 -10.46
C GLY A 7 11.69 22.28 -9.53
N GLY A 8 10.55 21.58 -9.47
CA GLY A 8 10.46 20.27 -8.85
C GLY A 8 10.96 19.20 -9.83
N PRO A 9 11.80 18.23 -9.40
CA PRO A 9 12.30 17.21 -10.30
C PRO A 9 11.14 16.29 -10.69
N GLY A 10 10.68 16.43 -11.94
CA GLY A 10 9.91 15.39 -12.61
C GLY A 10 10.82 14.17 -12.78
N ALA A 11 10.82 13.28 -11.79
CA ALA A 11 11.37 11.95 -11.96
C ALA A 11 10.52 11.25 -13.01
N ASP A 12 11.15 10.96 -14.14
CA ASP A 12 10.70 10.03 -15.15
C ASP A 12 10.45 8.66 -14.48
N ASP A 13 9.29 8.49 -13.86
CA ASP A 13 8.89 7.29 -13.12
C ASP A 13 8.33 6.24 -14.11
N GLY A 14 9.07 6.05 -15.20
CA GLY A 14 8.72 5.23 -16.35
C GLY A 14 8.46 3.78 -15.96
N VAL A 15 7.50 3.16 -16.65
CA VAL A 15 7.33 1.70 -16.64
C VAL A 15 8.70 1.08 -16.94
N PRO A 16 9.22 0.16 -16.10
CA PRO A 16 10.52 -0.44 -16.35
C PRO A 16 10.51 -1.08 -17.73
N THR A 17 11.49 -0.80 -18.58
CA THR A 17 11.55 -1.43 -19.90
C THR A 17 12.26 -2.78 -19.76
N VAL A 18 11.64 -3.85 -20.25
CA VAL A 18 12.23 -5.20 -20.30
C VAL A 18 12.45 -5.56 -21.76
N ARG A 19 13.72 -5.72 -22.16
CA ARG A 19 14.12 -6.05 -23.54
C ARG A 19 14.86 -7.38 -23.63
N THR A 20 15.33 -7.90 -22.50
CA THR A 20 16.14 -9.12 -22.43
C THR A 20 15.62 -10.09 -21.36
N THR A 21 15.95 -11.37 -21.52
CA THR A 21 15.63 -12.42 -20.53
C THR A 21 16.28 -12.15 -19.16
N THR A 22 17.47 -11.54 -19.15
CA THR A 22 18.16 -11.14 -17.91
C THR A 22 17.39 -10.04 -17.18
N GLU A 23 16.91 -9.03 -17.90
CA GLU A 23 16.06 -7.97 -17.33
C GLU A 23 14.72 -8.53 -16.86
N TYR A 24 14.10 -9.45 -17.60
CA TYR A 24 12.88 -10.16 -17.19
C TYR A 24 13.08 -10.85 -15.84
N THR A 25 14.16 -11.64 -15.71
CA THR A 25 14.48 -12.39 -14.49
C THR A 25 14.72 -11.43 -13.32
N ARG A 26 15.43 -10.32 -13.56
CA ARG A 26 15.67 -9.27 -12.56
C ARG A 26 14.35 -8.62 -12.11
N GLN A 27 13.49 -8.23 -13.03
CA GLN A 27 12.21 -7.58 -12.72
C GLN A 27 11.26 -8.53 -11.99
N ARG A 28 11.25 -9.82 -12.37
CA ARG A 28 10.50 -10.85 -11.64
C ARG A 28 10.94 -10.97 -10.19
N LYS A 29 12.25 -11.02 -9.92
CA LYS A 29 12.78 -11.06 -8.55
C LYS A 29 12.37 -9.81 -7.75
N ILE A 30 12.49 -8.63 -8.35
CA ILE A 30 12.05 -7.37 -7.73
C ILE A 30 10.55 -7.39 -7.43
N PHE A 31 9.73 -7.93 -8.34
CA PHE A 31 8.31 -8.10 -8.12
C PHE A 31 8.03 -9.00 -6.92
N GLU A 32 8.66 -10.18 -6.84
CA GLU A 32 8.47 -11.14 -5.76
C GLU A 32 8.82 -10.53 -4.39
N GLU A 33 9.96 -9.83 -4.29
CA GLU A 33 10.38 -9.15 -3.06
C GLU A 33 9.41 -8.04 -2.64
N LYS A 34 9.03 -7.17 -3.58
CA LYS A 34 8.07 -6.08 -3.31
C LYS A 34 6.68 -6.61 -3.00
N TYR A 35 6.28 -7.72 -3.61
CA TYR A 35 4.97 -8.33 -3.41
C TYR A 35 4.87 -8.94 -2.01
N ALA A 36 5.93 -9.58 -1.50
CA ALA A 36 5.98 -10.03 -0.11
C ALA A 36 5.75 -8.87 0.86
N ARG A 37 6.47 -7.75 0.68
CA ARG A 37 6.28 -6.55 1.51
C ARG A 37 4.86 -5.97 1.39
N TYR A 38 4.30 -5.96 0.19
CA TYR A 38 2.92 -5.51 -0.05
C TYR A 38 1.90 -6.38 0.71
N GLN A 39 2.09 -7.71 0.72
CA GLN A 39 1.24 -8.64 1.46
C GLN A 39 1.36 -8.46 2.98
N ASP A 40 2.55 -8.17 3.49
CA ASP A 40 2.74 -7.88 4.92
C ASP A 40 2.01 -6.60 5.32
N LEU A 41 2.11 -5.53 4.52
CA LEU A 41 1.36 -4.29 4.77
C LEU A 41 -0.16 -4.51 4.69
N ASP A 42 -0.64 -5.32 3.73
CA ASP A 42 -2.06 -5.67 3.62
C ASP A 42 -2.58 -6.33 4.90
N ARG A 43 -1.79 -7.25 5.45
CA ARG A 43 -2.09 -7.96 6.70
C ARG A 43 -2.11 -6.99 7.88
N GLU A 44 -1.08 -6.16 8.04
CA GLU A 44 -0.98 -5.20 9.15
C GLU A 44 -2.14 -4.18 9.12
N LEU A 45 -2.47 -3.65 7.94
CA LEU A 45 -3.60 -2.72 7.78
C LEU A 45 -4.93 -3.42 8.08
N SER A 46 -5.11 -4.65 7.59
CA SER A 46 -6.30 -5.46 7.84
C SER A 46 -6.48 -5.79 9.33
N GLU A 47 -5.39 -6.11 10.03
CA GLU A 47 -5.40 -6.36 11.48
C GLU A 47 -5.80 -5.11 12.26
N ASN A 48 -5.28 -3.95 11.87
CA ASN A 48 -5.68 -2.67 12.46
C ASN A 48 -7.18 -2.39 12.24
N THR A 49 -7.69 -2.61 11.03
CA THR A 49 -9.13 -2.49 10.76
C THR A 49 -9.96 -3.46 11.62
N ARG A 50 -9.54 -4.73 11.74
CA ARG A 50 -10.23 -5.71 12.59
C ARG A 50 -10.18 -5.34 14.07
N HIS A 51 -9.13 -4.65 14.53
CA HIS A 51 -9.04 -4.17 15.90
C HIS A 51 -10.11 -3.10 16.17
N PHE A 52 -10.22 -2.08 15.32
CA PHE A 52 -11.23 -1.04 15.49
C PHE A 52 -12.66 -1.55 15.31
N LYS A 53 -12.91 -2.47 14.37
CA LYS A 53 -14.23 -3.11 14.23
C LYS A 53 -14.66 -3.81 15.52
N ARG A 54 -13.75 -4.55 16.17
CA ARG A 54 -14.05 -5.22 17.45
C ARG A 54 -14.31 -4.23 18.59
N LEU A 55 -13.63 -3.09 18.62
CA LEU A 55 -13.91 -2.03 19.61
C LEU A 55 -15.26 -1.37 19.35
N GLU A 56 -15.57 -1.07 18.10
CA GLU A 56 -16.85 -0.51 17.67
C GLU A 56 -18.02 -1.44 17.99
N GLU A 57 -17.88 -2.75 17.72
CA GLU A 57 -18.86 -3.77 18.11
C GLU A 57 -19.12 -3.76 19.62
N LYS A 58 -18.08 -3.76 20.45
CA LYS A 58 -18.21 -3.69 21.91
C LYS A 58 -18.89 -2.40 22.37
N PHE A 59 -18.49 -1.26 21.80
CA PHE A 59 -19.11 0.03 22.07
C PHE A 59 -20.62 0.04 21.73
N ASN A 60 -20.99 -0.56 20.60
CA ASN A 60 -22.37 -0.62 20.14
C ASN A 60 -23.23 -1.61 20.95
N GLN A 61 -22.64 -2.66 21.51
CA GLN A 61 -23.32 -3.63 22.38
C GLN A 61 -23.63 -3.05 23.78
N CYS A 62 -22.89 -2.03 24.22
CA CYS A 62 -23.13 -1.39 25.50
C CYS A 62 -24.37 -0.48 25.49
N ARG A 63 -25.12 -0.49 26.60
CA ARG A 63 -26.20 0.48 26.84
C ARG A 63 -25.64 1.91 26.76
N ARG A 64 -26.41 2.84 26.19
CA ARG A 64 -25.99 4.24 25.92
C ARG A 64 -25.42 4.95 27.15
N ASP A 65 -26.02 4.75 28.32
CA ASP A 65 -25.61 5.45 29.54
C ASP A 65 -24.67 4.64 30.43
N SER A 66 -24.17 3.50 29.94
CA SER A 66 -23.28 2.64 30.74
C SER A 66 -21.87 3.26 30.87
N PRO A 67 -21.23 3.14 32.05
CA PRO A 67 -19.83 3.51 32.23
C PRO A 67 -18.90 2.79 31.25
N GLN A 68 -19.15 1.52 30.95
CA GLN A 68 -18.39 0.73 29.98
C GLN A 68 -18.38 1.34 28.57
N ARG A 69 -19.50 1.93 28.12
CA ARG A 69 -19.54 2.61 26.83
C ARG A 69 -18.57 3.80 26.78
N LYS A 70 -18.51 4.58 27.87
CA LYS A 70 -17.55 5.70 27.98
C LYS A 70 -16.10 5.22 28.03
N GLU A 71 -15.84 4.05 28.60
CA GLU A 71 -14.51 3.43 28.59
C GLU A 71 -14.11 3.01 27.17
N TYR A 72 -15.00 2.34 26.41
CA TYR A 72 -14.73 1.98 25.03
C TYR A 72 -14.56 3.20 24.12
N GLU A 73 -15.32 4.28 24.32
CA GLU A 73 -15.13 5.54 23.61
C GLU A 73 -13.71 6.10 23.82
N LYS A 74 -13.26 6.17 25.07
CA LYS A 74 -11.90 6.62 25.42
C LYS A 74 -10.83 5.69 24.84
N GLU A 75 -11.07 4.38 24.87
CA GLU A 75 -10.14 3.40 24.30
C GLU A 75 -10.01 3.57 22.78
N ILE A 76 -11.12 3.73 22.06
CA ILE A 76 -11.14 3.96 20.61
C ILE A 76 -10.33 5.23 20.27
N LEU A 77 -10.61 6.34 20.95
CA LEU A 77 -9.91 7.60 20.72
C LEU A 77 -8.41 7.47 21.01
N SER A 78 -8.04 6.87 22.15
CA SER A 78 -6.63 6.68 22.52
C SER A 78 -5.88 5.78 21.54
N GLN A 79 -6.50 4.68 21.10
CA GLN A 79 -5.90 3.78 20.11
C GLN A 79 -5.78 4.45 18.74
N PHE A 80 -6.76 5.26 18.35
CA PHE A 80 -6.72 6.02 17.11
C PHE A 80 -5.54 6.99 17.11
N GLU A 81 -5.42 7.84 18.12
CA GLU A 81 -4.32 8.80 18.25
C GLU A 81 -2.94 8.12 18.23
N LYS A 82 -2.79 7.00 18.91
CA LYS A 82 -1.53 6.24 18.97
C LYS A 82 -1.15 5.61 17.63
N ARG A 83 -2.14 5.05 16.90
CA ARG A 83 -1.89 4.23 15.71
C ARG A 83 -1.95 5.01 14.41
N GLN A 84 -2.69 6.13 14.36
CA GLN A 84 -2.92 6.90 13.14
C GLN A 84 -1.62 7.28 12.40
N PRO A 85 -0.55 7.77 13.05
CA PRO A 85 0.65 8.20 12.33
C PRO A 85 1.33 7.05 11.59
N GLU A 86 1.43 5.88 12.23
CA GLU A 86 2.01 4.69 11.65
C GLU A 86 1.13 4.13 10.53
N MET A 87 -0.18 4.06 10.74
CA MET A 87 -1.13 3.56 9.74
C MET A 87 -1.17 4.43 8.48
N MET A 88 -1.04 5.75 8.62
CA MET A 88 -0.94 6.66 7.47
C MET A 88 0.33 6.38 6.65
N ARG A 89 1.47 6.17 7.32
CA ARG A 89 2.73 5.82 6.65
C ARG A 89 2.63 4.49 5.92
N LYS A 90 2.10 3.46 6.57
CA LYS A 90 1.88 2.13 5.97
C LYS A 90 0.91 2.17 4.79
N THR A 91 -0.15 2.96 4.89
CA THR A 91 -1.12 3.14 3.78
C THR A 91 -0.46 3.82 2.58
N ALA A 92 0.40 4.81 2.80
CA ALA A 92 1.16 5.45 1.73
C ALA A 92 2.15 4.48 1.07
N GLU A 93 2.88 3.68 1.86
CA GLU A 93 3.79 2.64 1.37
C GLU A 93 3.03 1.57 0.56
N TYR A 94 1.88 1.10 1.08
CA TYR A 94 1.02 0.12 0.40
C TYR A 94 0.57 0.63 -0.98
N ARG A 95 0.10 1.87 -1.07
CA ARG A 95 -0.32 2.49 -2.33
C ARG A 95 0.85 2.62 -3.31
N ARG A 96 2.02 3.02 -2.83
CA ARG A 96 3.23 3.11 -3.64
C ARG A 96 3.61 1.74 -4.21
N LEU A 97 3.68 0.71 -3.36
CA LEU A 97 4.00 -0.66 -3.78
C LEU A 97 2.97 -1.19 -4.78
N HIS A 98 1.68 -0.92 -4.58
CA HIS A 98 0.63 -1.31 -5.52
C HIS A 98 0.90 -0.76 -6.94
N ILE A 99 1.28 0.52 -7.03
CA ILE A 99 1.59 1.17 -8.31
C ILE A 99 2.86 0.57 -8.93
N GLU A 100 3.93 0.40 -8.14
CA GLU A 100 5.20 -0.17 -8.62
C GLU A 100 5.02 -1.60 -9.13
N LEU A 101 4.30 -2.45 -8.39
CA LEU A 101 3.98 -3.83 -8.79
C LEU A 101 3.16 -3.86 -10.07
N LYS A 102 2.18 -2.95 -10.23
CA LYS A 102 1.40 -2.83 -11.47
C LYS A 102 2.29 -2.49 -12.65
N ARG A 103 3.23 -1.55 -12.49
CA ARG A 103 4.20 -1.16 -13.54
C ARG A 103 5.12 -2.32 -13.93
N ILE A 104 5.68 -3.03 -12.96
CA ILE A 104 6.54 -4.19 -13.22
C ILE A 104 5.74 -5.29 -13.94
N LYS A 105 4.51 -5.57 -13.50
CA LYS A 105 3.63 -6.54 -14.16
C LYS A 105 3.36 -6.16 -15.62
N GLN A 106 3.04 -4.90 -15.88
CA GLN A 106 2.81 -4.41 -17.25
C GLN A 106 4.05 -4.58 -18.14
N ALA A 107 5.24 -4.21 -17.62
CA ALA A 107 6.51 -4.36 -18.33
C ALA A 107 6.81 -5.81 -18.70
N VAL A 108 6.64 -6.71 -17.74
CA VAL A 108 6.91 -8.14 -17.91
C VAL A 108 5.90 -8.77 -18.87
N THR A 109 4.61 -8.44 -18.76
CA THR A 109 3.57 -8.91 -19.71
C THR A 109 3.85 -8.42 -21.13
N ALA A 110 4.24 -7.16 -21.32
CA ALA A 110 4.56 -6.62 -22.64
C ALA A 110 5.75 -7.34 -23.29
N PHE A 111 6.79 -7.65 -22.51
CA PHE A 111 7.94 -8.42 -23.01
C PHE A 111 7.54 -9.84 -23.42
N VAL A 112 6.76 -10.55 -22.60
CA VAL A 112 6.30 -11.90 -22.91
C VAL A 112 5.41 -11.93 -24.16
N ALA A 113 4.52 -10.94 -24.33
CA ALA A 113 3.68 -10.83 -25.52
C ALA A 113 4.52 -10.62 -26.79
N GLY A 114 5.44 -9.65 -26.79
CA GLY A 114 6.30 -9.38 -27.94
C GLY A 114 7.28 -10.51 -28.29
N PHE A 115 7.67 -11.34 -27.30
CA PHE A 115 8.49 -12.53 -27.55
C PHE A 115 7.70 -13.64 -28.26
N ASN A 116 6.43 -13.83 -27.93
CA ASN A 116 5.57 -14.84 -28.57
C ASN A 116 5.20 -14.45 -30.02
N ASP A 117 5.02 -13.15 -30.29
CA ASP A 117 4.72 -12.65 -31.64
C ASP A 117 5.93 -12.73 -32.59
N ALA A 118 7.16 -12.67 -32.07
CA ALA A 118 8.38 -12.82 -32.87
C ALA A 118 8.74 -14.28 -33.20
N GLY A 119 8.03 -15.24 -32.60
CA GLY A 119 8.26 -16.69 -32.77
C GLY A 119 7.17 -17.42 -33.56
N SER A 120 6.20 -16.70 -34.16
CA SER A 120 5.15 -17.26 -35.02
C SER A 120 5.39 -16.98 -36.50
#